data_AF-A7S3K7-F1
#
_entry.id   AF-A7S3K7-F1
#
_cell.length_a   1.000
_cell.length_b   1.000
_cell.length_c   1.000
_cell.angle_alpha   90.00
_cell.angle_beta   90.00
_cell.angle_gamma   90.00
#
_symmetry.space_group_name_H-M   'P 1'
#
loop_
_entity.id
_entity.type
_entity.pdbx_description
1 polymer ?
#
loop_
_entity_poly.entity_id
_entity_poly.type
_entity_poly.pdbx_seq_one_letter_code
_entity_poly.pdbx_strand_id
1 'polypeptide(L)'
;PKCRYEFKQSDCPTRYHCFCGKEENPAFDPWIVPHSCGQTCSRPLKPDCGHECLLLCHPGPCPPCPKTVRTRCHCGTQAPSVRRCGAKDWSCSRPCGKLLSCGHHSCQTPCHAGKSDCPPCPKESVQSCLCGKQESKRPCASPDWQCQKICGRTLSCGFHICEKVCHSGLCGDCPRSGERSCPCGKTKISLPCTEDIPTCGDTCEQELSCGRHKCTQRCHQGPCGPCRQFVTKQCRCGKREKNVQCSMEFTCEAKCTNMRQCSRHQCKRKCCDGKCPPCEQTCGRTLNCKNHKCPSQCHRGPCYPCPLTVDMKCFCGSTVVTLQCGREKISKPPKCNELCKHPSNCHHPSREPHRCHYGDCPTCRQICKRHLPDCNHTCPQRCHDNVPAQTKSPIAAAKDTQQNPEVVALPCPPCREPVKWSCYGEHEDRLFPCSEACRYSCGRPCGRALPCGNHTCQLECHYVTKETSKTEAGPECQACEEPCNKPRPSGCTHSCPRPCHQGECHQCKLMLKRQCHCCLMAVYIRCR
;
A
#
# COMPACT_ATOMS: atom_id res chain seq x y z
N PRO A 1 -14.02 18.86 -10.29
CA PRO A 1 -14.06 19.36 -8.90
C PRO A 1 -15.51 19.43 -8.38
N LYS A 2 -15.94 18.41 -7.63
CA LYS A 2 -17.29 18.34 -7.04
C LYS A 2 -17.35 19.31 -5.87
N CYS A 3 -17.89 20.53 -6.05
CA CYS A 3 -18.23 21.40 -4.93
C CYS A 3 -19.34 20.72 -4.10
N ARG A 4 -19.03 20.35 -2.85
CA ARG A 4 -19.96 19.69 -1.91
C ARG A 4 -20.55 20.70 -0.90
N TYR A 5 -20.77 21.93 -1.34
CA TYR A 5 -21.30 22.99 -0.50
C TYR A 5 -22.47 23.64 -1.23
N GLU A 6 -23.68 23.36 -0.78
CA GLU A 6 -24.90 24.01 -1.26
C GLU A 6 -25.04 25.33 -0.51
N PHE A 7 -24.77 26.45 -1.21
CA PHE A 7 -24.99 27.77 -0.66
C PHE A 7 -26.50 28.04 -0.61
N LYS A 8 -27.00 28.60 0.50
CA LYS A 8 -28.40 29.03 0.58
C LYS A 8 -28.57 30.28 -0.30
N GLN A 9 -29.78 30.55 -0.78
CA GLN A 9 -30.08 31.73 -1.60
C GLN A 9 -29.89 33.07 -0.84
N SER A 10 -29.72 33.03 0.48
CA SER A 10 -29.31 34.17 1.30
C SER A 10 -27.78 34.37 1.35
N ASP A 11 -26.99 33.36 0.97
CA ASP A 11 -25.52 33.40 0.92
C ASP A 11 -25.00 33.73 -0.49
N CYS A 12 -25.88 33.80 -1.51
CA CYS A 12 -25.48 34.29 -2.82
C CYS A 12 -25.34 35.81 -2.77
N PRO A 13 -24.14 36.37 -3.00
CA PRO A 13 -23.95 37.81 -2.97
C PRO A 13 -24.80 38.44 -4.08
N THR A 14 -25.61 39.44 -3.72
CA THR A 14 -26.45 40.21 -4.67
C THR A 14 -25.62 41.01 -5.67
N ARG A 15 -24.33 41.21 -5.38
CA ARG A 15 -23.35 41.86 -6.24
C ARG A 15 -22.14 40.97 -6.43
N TYR A 16 -21.79 40.73 -7.68
CA TYR A 16 -20.68 39.86 -8.05
C TYR A 16 -19.44 40.71 -8.37
N HIS A 17 -18.40 40.64 -7.55
CA HIS A 17 -17.18 41.44 -7.69
C HIS A 17 -15.99 40.57 -8.06
N CYS A 18 -14.99 41.15 -8.72
CA CYS A 18 -13.72 40.50 -8.99
C CYS A 18 -12.98 40.12 -7.69
N PHE A 19 -11.97 39.25 -7.76
CA PHE A 19 -11.29 38.78 -6.53
C PHE A 19 -10.72 39.90 -5.65
N CYS A 20 -10.31 41.04 -6.21
CA CYS A 20 -9.81 42.19 -5.46
C CYS A 20 -10.88 43.21 -5.04
N GLY A 21 -12.15 43.00 -5.43
CA GLY A 21 -13.28 43.86 -5.08
C GLY A 21 -13.31 45.22 -5.81
N LYS A 22 -12.46 45.42 -6.82
CA LYS A 22 -12.35 46.70 -7.56
C LYS A 22 -13.38 46.86 -8.67
N GLU A 23 -13.84 45.76 -9.26
CA GLU A 23 -14.74 45.77 -10.41
C GLU A 23 -15.93 44.85 -10.17
N GLU A 24 -17.14 45.37 -10.41
CA GLU A 24 -18.40 44.63 -10.37
C GLU A 24 -18.65 44.00 -11.75
N ASN A 25 -18.93 42.70 -11.79
CA ASN A 25 -19.11 41.90 -13.01
C ASN A 25 -17.94 42.03 -14.01
N PRO A 26 -16.72 41.55 -13.65
CA PRO A 26 -15.58 41.63 -14.55
C PRO A 26 -15.85 40.92 -15.88
N ALA A 27 -15.47 41.58 -16.98
CA ALA A 27 -15.63 41.04 -18.33
C ALA A 27 -14.79 39.76 -18.52
N PHE A 28 -15.31 38.83 -19.32
CA PHE A 28 -14.57 37.62 -19.67
C PHE A 28 -13.49 37.94 -20.70
N ASP A 29 -12.22 37.70 -20.35
CA ASP A 29 -11.09 37.76 -21.28
C ASP A 29 -10.30 36.42 -21.24
N PRO A 30 -9.96 35.81 -22.38
CA PRO A 30 -9.25 34.53 -22.44
C PRO A 30 -7.84 34.55 -21.81
N TRP A 31 -7.21 35.73 -21.70
CA TRP A 31 -5.83 35.87 -21.25
C TRP A 31 -5.69 36.26 -19.77
N ILE A 32 -6.80 36.55 -19.10
CA ILE A 32 -6.83 36.87 -17.67
C ILE A 32 -7.41 35.71 -16.86
N VAL A 33 -7.13 35.69 -15.56
CA VAL A 33 -7.73 34.66 -14.69
C VAL A 33 -9.25 34.86 -14.68
N PRO A 34 -10.06 33.81 -14.90
CA PRO A 34 -11.51 33.93 -14.85
C PRO A 34 -11.96 34.61 -13.56
N HIS A 35 -12.88 35.57 -13.66
CA HIS A 35 -13.38 36.35 -12.52
C HIS A 35 -12.40 37.36 -11.89
N SER A 36 -11.29 37.64 -12.58
CA SER A 36 -10.37 38.73 -12.26
C SER A 36 -10.63 39.95 -13.15
N CYS A 37 -10.27 41.14 -12.68
CA CYS A 37 -10.44 42.39 -13.44
C CYS A 37 -9.20 42.79 -14.26
N GLY A 38 -8.19 41.91 -14.37
CA GLY A 38 -6.93 42.19 -15.09
C GLY A 38 -6.04 43.30 -14.49
N GLN A 39 -6.52 44.07 -13.52
CA GLN A 39 -5.77 45.14 -12.84
C GLN A 39 -4.89 44.60 -11.70
N THR A 40 -3.93 45.41 -11.25
CA THR A 40 -3.15 45.11 -10.03
C THR A 40 -4.09 44.99 -8.81
N CYS A 41 -3.78 44.06 -7.92
CA CYS A 41 -4.62 43.68 -6.80
C CYS A 41 -4.75 44.84 -5.77
N SER A 42 -3.65 45.54 -5.45
CA SER A 42 -3.53 46.63 -4.46
C SER A 42 -4.13 46.36 -3.08
N ARG A 43 -4.51 45.11 -2.77
CA ARG A 43 -4.98 44.75 -1.43
C ARG A 43 -3.84 44.85 -0.43
N PRO A 44 -4.08 45.35 0.79
CA PRO A 44 -3.07 45.38 1.83
C PRO A 44 -2.63 43.95 2.17
N LEU A 45 -1.31 43.72 2.14
CA LEU A 45 -0.75 42.42 2.45
C LEU A 45 -0.93 42.11 3.95
N LYS A 46 -1.26 40.85 4.26
CA LYS A 46 -1.34 40.34 5.64
C LYS A 46 -0.07 39.51 5.92
N PRO A 47 0.67 39.74 7.03
CA PRO A 47 0.46 40.71 8.12
C PRO A 47 0.60 42.17 7.69
N ASP A 48 -0.12 43.07 8.38
CA ASP A 48 -0.16 44.51 8.09
C ASP A 48 1.27 45.08 8.10
N CYS A 49 1.77 45.35 6.91
CA CYS A 49 3.16 45.78 6.70
C CYS A 49 3.25 47.11 5.96
N GLY A 50 2.12 47.80 5.77
CA GLY A 50 2.03 49.03 4.98
C GLY A 50 2.32 48.87 3.49
N HIS A 51 2.34 47.63 2.97
CA HIS A 51 2.59 47.34 1.56
C HIS A 51 1.38 46.72 0.88
N GLU A 52 1.19 47.09 -0.38
CA GLU A 52 0.12 46.59 -1.24
C GLU A 52 0.58 45.45 -2.15
N CYS A 53 -0.37 44.61 -2.57
CA CYS A 53 -0.12 43.52 -3.50
C CYS A 53 0.08 44.05 -4.94
N LEU A 54 1.27 43.83 -5.50
CA LEU A 54 1.65 44.21 -6.86
C LEU A 54 1.25 43.18 -7.94
N LEU A 55 0.71 42.02 -7.53
CA LEU A 55 0.24 41.01 -8.48
C LEU A 55 -1.05 41.47 -9.18
N LEU A 56 -1.29 40.96 -10.38
CA LEU A 56 -2.60 41.05 -11.02
C LEU A 56 -3.67 40.39 -10.13
N CYS A 57 -4.93 40.79 -10.32
CA CYS A 57 -6.07 40.27 -9.58
C CYS A 57 -6.07 38.72 -9.63
N HIS A 58 -5.81 38.10 -8.47
CA HIS A 58 -5.57 36.67 -8.35
C HIS A 58 -6.57 36.02 -7.38
N PRO A 59 -6.87 34.73 -7.57
CA PRO A 59 -7.67 33.96 -6.63
C PRO A 59 -6.87 33.68 -5.36
N GLY A 60 -7.57 33.61 -4.23
CA GLY A 60 -6.96 33.26 -2.94
C GLY A 60 -6.26 34.41 -2.20
N PRO A 61 -5.65 34.12 -1.04
CA PRO A 61 -4.98 35.12 -0.21
C PRO A 61 -3.71 35.65 -0.87
N CYS A 62 -3.38 36.92 -0.63
CA CYS A 62 -2.17 37.54 -1.17
C CYS A 62 -0.89 36.91 -0.57
N PRO A 63 0.19 36.73 -1.38
CA PRO A 63 1.45 36.18 -0.89
C PRO A 63 2.15 37.14 0.11
N PRO A 64 3.09 36.63 0.93
CA PRO A 64 3.83 37.47 1.87
C PRO A 64 4.66 38.54 1.14
N CYS A 65 4.87 39.69 1.79
CA CYS A 65 5.53 40.84 1.20
C CYS A 65 6.97 40.52 0.74
N PRO A 66 7.32 40.78 -0.55
CA PRO A 66 8.66 40.51 -1.09
C PRO A 66 9.70 41.56 -0.70
N LYS A 67 9.27 42.73 -0.21
CA LYS A 67 10.19 43.81 0.19
C LYS A 67 11.04 43.41 1.39
N THR A 68 12.27 43.90 1.44
CA THR A 68 13.18 43.68 2.55
C THR A 68 13.17 44.86 3.51
N VAL A 69 13.29 44.58 4.80
CA VAL A 69 13.31 45.54 5.92
C VAL A 69 14.48 45.22 6.84
N ARG A 70 15.06 46.25 7.48
CA ARG A 70 16.12 46.08 8.49
C ARG A 70 15.47 45.95 9.86
N THR A 71 15.54 44.76 10.46
CA THR A 71 14.90 44.49 11.76
C THR A 71 15.90 43.92 12.75
N ARG A 72 15.76 44.33 14.01
CA ARG A 72 16.54 43.79 15.13
C ARG A 72 15.90 42.49 15.61
N CYS A 73 16.73 41.58 16.10
CA CYS A 73 16.26 40.36 16.77
C CYS A 73 15.45 40.70 18.03
N HIS A 74 14.57 39.82 18.47
CA HIS A 74 13.86 39.95 19.77
C HIS A 74 14.75 40.19 20.99
N CYS A 75 15.99 39.69 20.98
CA CYS A 75 16.94 39.93 22.06
C CYS A 75 17.43 41.39 22.11
N GLY A 76 17.37 42.13 20.99
CA GLY A 76 17.90 43.48 20.85
C GLY A 76 19.43 43.59 20.86
N THR A 77 20.16 42.52 21.20
CA THR A 77 21.62 42.51 21.34
C THR A 77 22.35 42.36 20.01
N GLN A 78 21.71 41.77 19.00
CA GLN A 78 22.28 41.64 17.65
C GLN A 78 22.03 42.90 16.82
N ALA A 79 22.99 43.21 15.92
CA ALA A 79 22.84 44.28 14.94
C ALA A 79 21.60 44.04 14.04
N PRO A 80 20.97 45.10 13.50
CA PRO A 80 19.84 44.96 12.59
C PRO A 80 20.21 44.10 11.38
N SER A 81 19.42 43.06 11.09
CA SER A 81 19.63 42.21 9.92
C SER A 81 18.61 42.53 8.83
N VAL A 82 19.01 42.37 7.56
CA VAL A 82 18.10 42.53 6.41
C VAL A 82 17.24 41.28 6.30
N ARG A 83 15.92 41.42 6.50
CA ARG A 83 14.93 40.34 6.42
C ARG A 83 13.81 40.70 5.47
N ARG A 84 13.06 39.71 4.99
CA ARG A 84 11.82 39.96 4.23
C ARG A 84 10.76 40.53 5.17
N CYS A 85 9.93 41.43 4.68
CA CYS A 85 8.94 42.12 5.49
C CYS A 85 7.88 41.16 6.08
N GLY A 86 7.51 40.11 5.35
CA GLY A 86 6.66 39.02 5.89
C GLY A 86 7.30 38.24 7.05
N ALA A 87 8.61 38.35 7.25
CA ALA A 87 9.38 37.76 8.35
C ALA A 87 10.16 38.85 9.11
N LYS A 88 9.47 39.96 9.43
CA LYS A 88 10.02 41.08 10.22
C LYS A 88 10.53 40.60 11.59
N ASP A 89 9.82 39.64 12.16
CA ASP A 89 10.00 39.05 13.47
C ASP A 89 10.97 37.86 13.41
N TRP A 90 12.06 37.90 14.16
CA TRP A 90 13.08 36.83 14.11
C TRP A 90 13.90 36.71 15.39
N SER A 91 14.35 35.49 15.64
CA SER A 91 15.23 35.11 16.74
C SER A 91 16.62 34.68 16.24
N CYS A 92 17.67 35.05 16.97
CA CYS A 92 19.06 34.80 16.60
C CYS A 92 19.63 33.49 17.15
N SER A 93 18.75 32.59 17.64
CA SER A 93 19.03 31.28 18.27
C SER A 93 20.08 31.24 19.40
N ARG A 94 20.73 32.35 19.72
CA ARG A 94 21.58 32.52 20.91
C ARG A 94 20.75 32.46 22.19
N PRO A 95 21.36 32.02 23.32
CA PRO A 95 20.68 32.04 24.61
C PRO A 95 20.24 33.46 24.96
N CYS A 96 19.02 33.59 25.49
CA CYS A 96 18.41 34.88 25.80
C CYS A 96 19.25 35.69 26.81
N GLY A 97 19.85 35.03 27.80
CA GLY A 97 20.77 35.64 28.76
C GLY A 97 20.12 36.60 29.78
N LYS A 98 18.81 36.83 29.71
CA LYS A 98 18.07 37.68 30.65
C LYS A 98 17.88 37.00 32.00
N LEU A 99 17.83 37.81 33.06
CA LEU A 99 17.55 37.36 34.41
C LEU A 99 16.09 36.89 34.52
N LEU A 100 15.89 35.64 34.95
CA LEU A 100 14.57 35.05 35.20
C LEU A 100 13.91 35.71 36.43
N SER A 101 12.61 35.49 36.63
CA SER A 101 11.84 36.03 37.78
C SER A 101 12.43 35.72 39.16
N CYS A 102 13.30 34.70 39.24
CA CYS A 102 14.03 34.33 40.45
C CYS A 102 15.20 35.26 40.84
N GLY A 103 15.55 36.26 40.02
CA GLY A 103 16.62 37.23 40.32
C GLY A 103 18.06 36.69 40.33
N HIS A 104 18.27 35.37 40.29
CA HIS A 104 19.60 34.74 40.38
C HIS A 104 20.01 33.91 39.16
N HIS A 105 19.06 33.48 38.31
CA HIS A 105 19.36 32.62 37.17
C HIS A 105 19.06 33.31 35.83
N SER A 106 19.94 33.12 34.85
CA SER A 106 19.77 33.61 33.49
C SER A 106 19.07 32.58 32.59
N CYS A 107 18.29 33.09 31.64
CA CYS A 107 17.52 32.30 30.70
C CYS A 107 18.44 31.67 29.64
N GLN A 108 18.51 30.33 29.62
CA GLN A 108 19.31 29.55 28.68
C GLN A 108 18.55 29.12 27.41
N THR A 109 17.25 29.40 27.30
CA THR A 109 16.49 29.06 26.10
C THR A 109 16.95 29.91 24.91
N PRO A 110 16.88 29.35 23.68
CA PRO A 110 17.14 30.12 22.47
C PRO A 110 16.21 31.33 22.43
N CYS A 111 16.70 32.43 21.88
CA CYS A 111 15.96 33.68 21.77
C CYS A 111 14.51 33.44 21.31
N HIS A 112 13.55 33.87 22.13
CA HIS A 112 12.12 33.70 21.89
C HIS A 112 11.43 35.07 21.74
N ALA A 113 10.20 35.06 21.23
CA ALA A 113 9.39 36.27 21.12
C ALA A 113 8.95 36.75 22.51
N GLY A 114 9.06 38.06 22.78
CA GLY A 114 8.59 38.68 24.03
C GLY A 114 9.61 38.68 25.19
N LYS A 115 9.72 39.83 25.87
CA LYS A 115 10.56 39.98 27.09
C LYS A 115 9.99 39.21 28.29
N SER A 116 8.70 38.88 28.27
CA SER A 116 7.92 38.26 29.35
C SER A 116 7.65 36.76 29.17
N ASP A 117 8.00 36.18 28.03
CA ASP A 117 7.73 34.76 27.70
C ASP A 117 8.92 33.85 28.08
N CYS A 118 9.74 34.27 29.03
CA CYS A 118 10.79 33.39 29.55
C CYS A 118 10.12 32.28 30.37
N PRO A 119 10.42 30.99 30.13
CA PRO A 119 9.87 29.91 30.94
C PRO A 119 10.29 30.05 32.41
N PRO A 120 9.48 29.56 33.36
CA PRO A 120 9.80 29.60 34.77
C PRO A 120 11.13 28.87 35.04
N CYS A 121 11.87 29.34 36.04
CA CYS A 121 13.17 28.77 36.39
C CYS A 121 13.03 27.28 36.75
N PRO A 122 13.76 26.36 36.08
CA PRO A 122 13.69 24.93 36.35
C PRO A 122 14.47 24.50 37.59
N LYS A 123 15.23 25.41 38.21
CA LYS A 123 16.05 25.11 39.39
C LYS A 123 15.23 25.26 40.66
N GLU A 124 15.54 24.41 41.63
CA GLU A 124 14.99 24.47 42.97
C GLU A 124 15.99 25.19 43.89
N SER A 125 15.47 26.00 44.81
CA SER A 125 16.25 26.60 45.90
C SER A 125 15.56 26.35 47.23
N VAL A 126 16.34 26.33 48.31
CA VAL A 126 15.79 26.31 49.67
C VAL A 126 15.22 27.69 49.94
N GLN A 127 13.90 27.76 50.12
CA GLN A 127 13.21 29.02 50.39
C GLN A 127 12.54 28.96 51.75
N SER A 128 12.73 29.99 52.56
CA SER A 128 12.05 30.18 53.84
C SER A 128 10.61 30.64 53.62
N CYS A 129 9.68 30.09 54.39
CA CYS A 129 8.29 30.54 54.48
C CYS A 129 8.23 32.05 54.76
N LEU A 130 7.17 32.73 54.32
CA LEU A 130 6.88 34.13 54.72
C LEU A 130 6.83 34.34 56.24
N CYS A 131 6.54 33.27 56.98
CA CYS A 131 6.55 33.23 58.42
C CYS A 131 7.92 33.04 59.08
N GLY A 132 8.96 32.69 58.32
CA GLY A 132 10.31 32.34 58.81
C GLY A 132 10.41 31.00 59.55
N LYS A 133 9.30 30.30 59.83
CA LYS A 133 9.28 29.08 60.68
C LYS A 133 9.61 27.77 59.95
N GLN A 134 9.64 27.75 58.62
CA GLN A 134 9.85 26.53 57.85
C GLN A 134 10.60 26.83 56.56
N GLU A 135 11.52 25.95 56.20
CA GLU A 135 12.28 25.98 54.95
C GLU A 135 11.91 24.77 54.11
N SER A 136 11.80 24.95 52.79
CA SER A 136 11.52 23.85 51.87
C SER A 136 12.22 24.06 50.52
N LYS A 137 12.61 22.97 49.87
CA LYS A 137 13.13 22.98 48.50
C LYS A 137 11.98 23.22 47.54
N ARG A 138 11.98 24.38 46.88
CA ARG A 138 10.88 24.84 46.02
C ARG A 138 11.46 25.40 44.71
N PRO A 139 10.68 25.38 43.60
CA PRO A 139 11.10 26.00 42.36
C PRO A 139 11.39 27.49 42.57
N CYS A 140 12.56 27.95 42.11
CA CYS A 140 12.96 29.36 42.24
C CYS A 140 11.97 30.34 41.58
N ALA A 141 11.08 29.86 40.71
CA ALA A 141 10.07 30.65 40.04
C ALA A 141 9.01 31.24 40.98
N SER A 142 8.84 30.70 42.19
CA SER A 142 7.81 31.12 43.16
C SER A 142 8.41 31.35 44.56
N PRO A 143 9.14 32.46 44.76
CA PRO A 143 9.80 32.78 46.04
C PRO A 143 8.83 33.04 47.20
N ASP A 144 7.63 33.50 46.90
CA ASP A 144 6.60 33.78 47.90
C ASP A 144 5.85 32.48 48.25
N TRP A 145 6.00 31.98 49.48
CA TRP A 145 5.29 30.79 49.92
C TRP A 145 4.86 30.79 51.37
N GLN A 146 3.64 30.31 51.57
CA GLN A 146 3.01 30.14 52.87
C GLN A 146 3.07 28.67 53.25
N CYS A 147 3.50 28.36 54.48
CA CYS A 147 3.44 26.99 54.98
C CYS A 147 2.00 26.64 55.41
N GLN A 148 1.64 25.36 55.39
CA GLN A 148 0.31 24.92 55.84
C GLN A 148 0.14 24.92 57.37
N LYS A 149 1.14 25.39 58.12
CA LYS A 149 1.04 25.48 59.58
C LYS A 149 0.19 26.70 59.96
N ILE A 150 -0.69 26.50 60.94
CA ILE A 150 -1.40 27.58 61.61
C ILE A 150 -0.38 28.57 62.21
N CYS A 151 -0.67 29.87 62.12
CA CYS A 151 0.23 30.91 62.61
C CYS A 151 0.53 30.76 64.11
N GLY A 152 -0.52 30.47 64.90
CA GLY A 152 -0.43 30.15 66.33
C GLY A 152 -0.05 31.32 67.23
N ARG A 153 0.08 32.54 66.70
CA ARG A 153 0.33 33.75 67.50
C ARG A 153 -0.94 34.15 68.23
N THR A 154 -0.83 34.61 69.47
CA THR A 154 -1.94 35.19 70.23
C THR A 154 -2.43 36.47 69.53
N LEU A 155 -3.74 36.54 69.27
CA LEU A 155 -4.41 37.74 68.74
C LEU A 155 -4.34 38.87 69.78
N SER A 156 -4.66 40.11 69.38
CA SER A 156 -4.65 41.29 70.24
C SER A 156 -5.50 41.15 71.52
N CYS A 157 -6.45 40.21 71.56
CA CYS A 157 -7.29 39.94 72.72
C CYS A 157 -6.64 39.05 73.81
N GLY A 158 -5.44 38.51 73.60
CA GLY A 158 -4.70 37.71 74.59
C GLY A 158 -5.23 36.28 74.86
N PHE A 159 -6.52 36.02 74.61
CA PHE A 159 -7.17 34.72 74.87
C PHE A 159 -7.33 33.81 73.64
N HIS A 160 -7.21 34.36 72.42
CA HIS A 160 -7.40 33.60 71.19
C HIS A 160 -6.11 33.49 70.38
N ILE A 161 -5.87 32.32 69.80
CA ILE A 161 -4.76 32.08 68.88
C ILE A 161 -5.19 32.32 67.43
N CYS A 162 -4.25 32.75 66.60
CA CYS A 162 -4.49 32.93 65.18
C CYS A 162 -4.61 31.57 64.47
N GLU A 163 -5.85 31.20 64.11
CA GLU A 163 -6.18 29.98 63.35
C GLU A 163 -5.91 30.10 61.84
N LYS A 164 -5.50 31.29 61.36
CA LYS A 164 -5.17 31.48 59.95
C LYS A 164 -3.92 30.66 59.62
N VAL A 165 -3.98 29.98 58.47
CA VAL A 165 -2.81 29.38 57.83
C VAL A 165 -1.79 30.50 57.58
N CYS A 166 -0.51 30.20 57.80
CA CYS A 166 0.61 31.13 57.67
C CYS A 166 0.36 32.33 56.74
N HIS A 167 0.32 33.53 57.31
CA HIS A 167 0.17 34.77 56.56
C HIS A 167 1.34 35.71 56.86
N SER A 168 1.61 36.63 55.95
CA SER A 168 2.50 37.78 56.20
C SER A 168 1.73 38.87 56.96
N GLY A 169 2.43 39.65 57.80
CA GLY A 169 1.86 40.77 58.58
C GLY A 169 1.42 40.45 60.03
N LEU A 170 0.88 41.47 60.70
CA LEU A 170 0.32 41.36 62.06
C LEU A 170 -0.95 40.50 62.03
N CYS A 171 -1.13 39.66 63.05
CA CYS A 171 -2.39 38.95 63.24
C CYS A 171 -3.44 39.97 63.67
N GLY A 172 -4.39 40.28 62.79
CA GLY A 172 -5.42 41.32 63.03
C GLY A 172 -6.29 41.04 64.26
N ASP A 173 -7.24 41.95 64.50
CA ASP A 173 -8.11 41.92 65.68
C ASP A 173 -8.92 40.63 65.79
N CYS A 174 -9.25 40.27 67.02
CA CYS A 174 -10.04 39.07 67.29
C CYS A 174 -11.43 39.21 66.65
N PRO A 175 -11.87 38.26 65.81
CA PRO A 175 -13.21 38.30 65.20
C PRO A 175 -14.34 38.16 66.24
N ARG A 176 -14.01 37.77 67.48
CA ARG A 176 -14.92 37.73 68.63
C ARG A 176 -14.82 38.96 69.55
N SER A 177 -13.95 39.93 69.26
CA SER A 177 -13.84 41.18 70.02
C SER A 177 -14.56 42.31 69.28
N GLY A 178 -15.48 43.00 69.96
CA GLY A 178 -16.25 44.13 69.41
C GLY A 178 -17.75 44.01 69.70
N GLU A 179 -18.56 44.88 69.08
CA GLU A 179 -20.02 44.75 69.08
C GLU A 179 -20.43 43.50 68.30
N ARG A 180 -21.03 42.53 68.98
CA ARG A 180 -21.52 41.31 68.35
C ARG A 180 -23.05 41.33 68.32
N SER A 181 -23.64 40.94 67.19
CA SER A 181 -25.09 40.90 67.06
C SER A 181 -25.66 39.51 67.37
N CYS A 182 -26.93 39.44 67.80
CA CYS A 182 -27.65 38.18 67.92
C CYS A 182 -27.51 37.35 66.63
N PRO A 183 -27.71 36.02 66.67
CA PRO A 183 -27.75 35.18 65.47
C PRO A 183 -28.70 35.70 64.37
N CYS A 184 -29.72 36.48 64.77
CA CYS A 184 -30.67 37.17 63.92
C CYS A 184 -30.26 38.54 63.37
N GLY A 185 -29.16 39.14 63.84
CA GLY A 185 -28.70 40.49 63.49
C GLY A 185 -29.44 41.67 64.14
N LYS A 186 -30.58 41.45 64.80
CA LYS A 186 -31.48 42.50 65.32
C LYS A 186 -30.97 43.20 66.60
N THR A 187 -30.33 42.48 67.51
CA THR A 187 -29.84 43.02 68.78
C THR A 187 -28.32 43.08 68.76
N LYS A 188 -27.72 44.25 69.02
CA LYS A 188 -26.27 44.40 69.19
C LYS A 188 -25.91 44.33 70.67
N ILE A 189 -24.94 43.49 71.02
CA ILE A 189 -24.49 43.27 72.40
C ILE A 189 -22.96 43.30 72.43
N SER A 190 -22.40 44.14 73.31
CA SER A 190 -20.96 44.16 73.59
C SER A 190 -20.64 43.18 74.73
N LEU A 191 -20.22 41.96 74.41
CA LEU A 191 -19.77 40.97 75.39
C LEU A 191 -18.27 40.68 75.21
N PRO A 192 -17.56 40.30 76.29
CA PRO A 192 -16.18 39.85 76.19
C PRO A 192 -16.08 38.63 75.26
N CYS A 193 -14.93 38.49 74.60
CA CYS A 193 -14.72 37.48 73.55
C CYS A 193 -14.84 36.01 74.01
N THR A 194 -14.88 35.79 75.33
CA THR A 194 -15.01 34.50 76.02
C THR A 194 -16.44 34.00 76.15
N GLU A 195 -17.44 34.86 75.98
CA GLU A 195 -18.85 34.48 76.16
C GLU A 195 -19.55 34.32 74.80
N ASP A 196 -20.53 33.41 74.75
CA ASP A 196 -21.38 33.22 73.58
C ASP A 196 -22.60 34.14 73.64
N ILE A 197 -23.05 34.59 72.47
CA ILE A 197 -24.16 35.56 72.37
C ILE A 197 -25.48 34.81 72.59
N PRO A 198 -26.33 35.25 73.53
CA PRO A 198 -27.65 34.64 73.73
C PRO A 198 -28.58 34.90 72.54
N THR A 199 -29.59 34.04 72.37
CA THR A 199 -30.67 34.27 71.40
C THR A 199 -31.59 35.38 71.90
N CYS A 200 -32.01 36.30 71.04
CA CYS A 200 -32.82 37.46 71.47
C CYS A 200 -34.31 37.12 71.71
N GLY A 201 -34.73 35.87 71.48
CA GLY A 201 -36.11 35.42 71.63
C GLY A 201 -37.08 35.83 70.49
N ASP A 202 -36.72 36.80 69.65
CA ASP A 202 -37.54 37.25 68.51
C ASP A 202 -37.54 36.29 67.32
N THR A 203 -38.51 36.44 66.41
CA THR A 203 -38.52 35.71 65.13
C THR A 203 -37.27 36.05 64.31
N CYS A 204 -36.56 35.02 63.85
CA CYS A 204 -35.26 35.16 63.19
C CYS A 204 -35.34 36.02 61.91
N GLU A 205 -36.39 35.87 61.11
CA GLU A 205 -36.66 36.62 59.86
C GLU A 205 -35.53 36.61 58.81
N GLN A 206 -34.42 35.90 59.05
CA GLN A 206 -33.36 35.74 58.07
C GLN A 206 -33.84 34.96 56.85
N GLU A 207 -33.30 35.32 55.69
CA GLU A 207 -33.57 34.64 54.44
C GLU A 207 -33.09 33.19 54.52
N LEU A 208 -34.04 32.26 54.33
CA LEU A 208 -33.74 30.84 54.21
C LEU A 208 -32.89 30.61 52.95
N SER A 209 -32.20 29.48 52.88
CA SER A 209 -31.36 29.08 51.73
C SER A 209 -32.09 29.07 50.37
N CYS A 210 -33.43 29.12 50.37
CA CYS A 210 -34.23 29.27 49.16
C CYS A 210 -34.34 30.70 48.61
N GLY A 211 -33.83 31.73 49.31
CA GLY A 211 -33.76 33.13 48.86
C GLY A 211 -35.12 33.81 48.59
N ARG A 212 -36.23 33.17 48.98
CA ARG A 212 -37.61 33.64 48.75
C ARG A 212 -38.48 33.63 49.99
N HIS A 213 -38.05 32.94 51.05
CA HIS A 213 -38.83 32.79 52.28
C HIS A 213 -37.98 33.16 53.49
N LYS A 214 -38.60 33.79 54.48
CA LYS A 214 -37.97 34.20 55.74
C LYS A 214 -38.18 33.12 56.81
N CYS A 215 -37.21 32.97 57.71
CA CYS A 215 -37.30 32.03 58.82
C CYS A 215 -38.39 32.46 59.83
N THR A 216 -39.37 31.58 60.07
CA THR A 216 -40.47 31.81 61.03
C THR A 216 -40.18 31.25 62.43
N GLN A 217 -39.00 30.66 62.64
CA GLN A 217 -38.59 30.16 63.96
C GLN A 217 -38.12 31.32 64.85
N ARG A 218 -38.25 31.13 66.18
CA ARG A 218 -37.59 32.01 67.16
C ARG A 218 -36.07 31.98 66.94
N CYS A 219 -35.40 33.05 67.35
CA CYS A 219 -33.95 33.20 67.25
C CYS A 219 -33.28 31.92 67.77
N HIS A 220 -32.55 31.24 66.88
CA HIS A 220 -31.91 29.97 67.17
C HIS A 220 -30.43 30.06 66.82
N GLN A 221 -29.64 29.19 67.44
CA GLN A 221 -28.21 29.13 67.22
C GLN A 221 -27.94 28.08 66.12
N GLY A 222 -27.36 28.50 64.99
CA GLY A 222 -27.09 27.63 63.83
C GLY A 222 -27.85 28.04 62.56
N PRO A 223 -27.55 27.41 61.40
CA PRO A 223 -28.18 27.73 60.12
C PRO A 223 -29.69 27.44 60.13
N CYS A 224 -30.48 28.30 59.49
CA CYS A 224 -31.93 28.11 59.38
C CYS A 224 -32.26 26.78 58.68
N GLY A 225 -33.22 26.02 59.22
CA GLY A 225 -33.65 24.73 58.66
C GLY A 225 -34.22 24.84 57.24
N PRO A 226 -34.44 23.71 56.53
CA PRO A 226 -34.97 23.73 55.16
C PRO A 226 -36.37 24.35 55.14
N CYS A 227 -36.64 25.16 54.11
CA CYS A 227 -37.96 25.78 53.94
C CYS A 227 -39.05 24.71 53.79
N ARG A 228 -40.04 24.72 54.70
CA ARG A 228 -41.20 23.80 54.72
C ARG A 228 -42.39 24.30 53.89
N GLN A 229 -42.28 25.45 53.26
CA GLN A 229 -43.35 26.00 52.43
C GLN A 229 -43.45 25.25 51.10
N PHE A 230 -44.67 25.07 50.62
CA PHE A 230 -45.00 24.40 49.37
C PHE A 230 -44.99 25.42 48.23
N VAL A 231 -44.20 25.17 47.19
CA VAL A 231 -44.12 26.01 46.00
C VAL A 231 -44.35 25.16 44.76
N THR A 232 -45.07 25.72 43.79
CA THR A 232 -45.23 25.10 42.47
C THR A 232 -43.90 25.18 41.74
N LYS A 233 -43.20 24.04 41.61
CA LYS A 233 -41.98 23.94 40.83
C LYS A 233 -42.26 23.18 39.54
N GLN A 234 -41.66 23.65 38.46
CA GLN A 234 -41.57 22.88 37.24
C GLN A 234 -40.56 21.75 37.43
N CYS A 235 -40.87 20.59 36.88
CA CYS A 235 -39.96 19.45 36.85
C CYS A 235 -38.66 19.87 36.15
N ARG A 236 -37.53 19.27 36.53
CA ARG A 236 -36.21 19.51 35.90
C ARG A 236 -36.24 19.48 34.36
N CYS A 237 -37.10 18.65 33.78
CA CYS A 237 -37.31 18.53 32.33
C CYS A 237 -38.35 19.49 31.72
N GLY A 238 -38.97 20.38 32.49
CA GLY A 238 -39.97 21.38 32.05
C GLY A 238 -41.36 20.85 31.66
N LYS A 239 -41.59 19.53 31.72
CA LYS A 239 -42.81 18.91 31.15
C LYS A 239 -43.99 18.76 32.11
N ARG A 240 -43.77 18.88 33.41
CA ARG A 240 -44.79 18.68 34.46
C ARG A 240 -44.57 19.67 35.59
N GLU A 241 -45.65 20.13 36.19
CA GLU A 241 -45.64 21.03 37.34
C GLU A 241 -46.32 20.32 38.51
N LYS A 242 -45.71 20.36 39.70
CA LYS A 242 -46.30 19.81 40.92
C LYS A 242 -45.94 20.69 42.10
N ASN A 243 -46.86 20.79 43.06
CA ASN A 243 -46.60 21.48 44.31
C ASN A 243 -45.68 20.61 45.19
N VAL A 244 -44.48 21.11 45.47
CA VAL A 244 -43.45 20.40 46.24
C VAL A 244 -42.86 21.32 47.30
N GLN A 245 -42.30 20.75 48.36
CA GLN A 245 -41.61 21.52 49.39
C GLN A 245 -40.44 22.31 48.77
N CYS A 246 -40.29 23.58 49.13
CA CYS A 246 -39.32 24.49 48.55
C CYS A 246 -37.87 23.99 48.62
N SER A 247 -37.50 23.22 49.64
CA SER A 247 -36.18 22.61 49.77
C SER A 247 -35.93 21.41 48.84
N MET A 248 -36.98 20.83 48.25
CA MET A 248 -36.88 19.63 47.42
C MET A 248 -36.88 19.97 45.92
N GLU A 249 -36.11 19.22 45.15
CA GLU A 249 -36.13 19.26 43.69
C GLU A 249 -37.21 18.32 43.14
N PHE A 250 -37.98 18.78 42.15
CA PHE A 250 -39.02 17.95 41.52
C PHE A 250 -38.46 17.26 40.26
N THR A 251 -38.30 15.94 40.33
CA THR A 251 -37.95 15.08 39.18
C THR A 251 -39.12 14.17 38.82
N CYS A 252 -39.49 14.10 37.54
CA CYS A 252 -40.58 13.24 37.09
C CYS A 252 -40.11 11.84 36.64
N GLU A 253 -40.99 10.85 36.68
CA GLU A 253 -40.64 9.48 36.25
C GLU A 253 -40.76 9.23 34.74
N ALA A 254 -40.95 10.28 33.94
CA ALA A 254 -41.05 10.12 32.49
C ALA A 254 -39.68 9.72 31.93
N LYS A 255 -39.66 8.59 31.22
CA LYS A 255 -38.52 8.15 30.43
C LYS A 255 -38.37 9.10 29.23
N CYS A 256 -37.15 9.53 28.95
CA CYS A 256 -36.88 10.33 27.76
C CYS A 256 -36.96 9.43 26.51
N THR A 257 -37.64 9.90 25.46
CA THR A 257 -37.69 9.21 24.14
C THR A 257 -36.78 9.88 23.11
N ASN A 258 -36.08 10.95 23.50
CA ASN A 258 -35.20 11.68 22.59
C ASN A 258 -34.05 10.79 22.14
N MET A 259 -33.73 10.89 20.85
CA MET A 259 -32.53 10.29 20.27
C MET A 259 -31.30 10.95 20.90
N ARG A 260 -30.38 10.14 21.43
CA ARG A 260 -29.08 10.65 21.90
C ARG A 260 -28.31 11.24 20.73
N GLN A 261 -27.22 11.95 21.00
CA GLN A 261 -26.34 12.46 19.95
C GLN A 261 -25.87 11.37 18.98
N CYS A 262 -25.88 10.08 19.29
CA CYS A 262 -25.57 9.04 18.29
C CYS A 262 -26.68 8.77 17.24
N SER A 263 -27.87 9.37 17.34
CA SER A 263 -29.07 9.16 16.49
C SER A 263 -29.52 7.70 16.29
N ARG A 264 -28.90 6.74 16.99
CA ARG A 264 -29.25 5.30 16.96
C ARG A 264 -29.81 4.80 18.29
N HIS A 265 -29.44 5.43 19.40
CA HIS A 265 -29.85 5.01 20.74
C HIS A 265 -30.75 6.06 21.38
N GLN A 266 -31.87 5.59 21.94
CA GLN A 266 -32.84 6.42 22.67
C GLN A 266 -32.39 6.62 24.13
N CYS A 267 -32.70 7.78 24.71
CA CYS A 267 -32.32 8.10 26.08
C CYS A 267 -33.24 7.47 27.13
N LYS A 268 -33.03 6.21 27.54
CA LYS A 268 -33.87 5.52 28.55
C LYS A 268 -33.87 6.09 29.99
N ARG A 269 -33.33 7.30 30.24
CA ARG A 269 -33.21 7.90 31.59
C ARG A 269 -34.53 8.54 32.05
N LYS A 270 -34.90 8.37 33.32
CA LYS A 270 -36.00 9.10 33.96
C LYS A 270 -35.58 10.57 34.15
N CYS A 271 -36.43 11.52 33.76
CA CYS A 271 -36.20 12.97 33.84
C CYS A 271 -34.89 13.46 33.19
N CYS A 272 -34.94 13.81 31.89
CA CYS A 272 -33.78 14.34 31.16
C CYS A 272 -33.99 15.81 30.75
N ASP A 273 -32.99 16.66 30.98
CA ASP A 273 -33.04 18.12 30.76
C ASP A 273 -32.72 18.52 29.30
N GLY A 274 -33.00 17.64 28.34
CA GLY A 274 -32.66 17.83 26.92
C GLY A 274 -31.17 17.63 26.58
N LYS A 275 -30.24 17.90 27.50
CA LYS A 275 -28.80 17.61 27.35
C LYS A 275 -28.51 16.15 27.71
N CYS A 276 -28.76 15.25 26.76
CA CYS A 276 -28.43 13.83 26.92
C CYS A 276 -26.89 13.64 26.85
N PRO A 277 -26.28 12.94 27.82
CA PRO A 277 -24.85 12.61 27.77
C PRO A 277 -24.52 11.72 26.55
N PRO A 278 -23.22 11.65 26.16
CA PRO A 278 -22.77 10.80 25.07
C PRO A 278 -23.15 9.32 25.30
N CYS A 279 -23.22 8.57 24.21
CA CYS A 279 -23.66 7.17 24.28
C CYS A 279 -22.49 6.26 24.64
N GLU A 280 -22.57 5.64 25.82
CA GLU A 280 -21.57 4.69 26.33
C GLU A 280 -21.65 3.30 25.68
N GLN A 281 -22.63 3.08 24.79
CA GLN A 281 -22.75 1.82 24.06
C GLN A 281 -21.64 1.73 22.99
N THR A 282 -21.08 0.54 22.82
CA THR A 282 -20.11 0.26 21.75
C THR A 282 -20.76 0.40 20.38
N CYS A 283 -20.00 0.89 19.39
CA CYS A 283 -20.52 1.15 18.04
C CYS A 283 -20.98 -0.13 17.32
N GLY A 284 -20.23 -1.24 17.44
CA GLY A 284 -20.61 -2.57 16.93
C GLY A 284 -20.72 -2.70 15.40
N ARG A 285 -20.49 -1.61 14.64
CA ARG A 285 -20.47 -1.63 13.17
C ARG A 285 -19.27 -2.45 12.67
N THR A 286 -19.49 -3.23 11.62
CA THR A 286 -18.42 -3.95 10.93
C THR A 286 -17.46 -2.93 10.32
N LEU A 287 -16.18 -3.03 10.68
CA LEU A 287 -15.13 -2.16 10.15
C LEU A 287 -14.89 -2.45 8.66
N ASN A 288 -14.20 -1.56 7.97
CA ASN A 288 -13.87 -1.72 6.54
C ASN A 288 -13.11 -3.03 6.25
N CYS A 289 -12.46 -3.62 7.25
CA CYS A 289 -11.80 -4.91 7.14
C CYS A 289 -12.75 -6.11 7.04
N LYS A 290 -14.07 -5.92 7.22
CA LYS A 290 -15.14 -6.95 7.23
C LYS A 290 -15.01 -8.07 8.28
N ASN A 291 -13.82 -8.28 8.85
CA ASN A 291 -13.53 -9.32 9.83
C ASN A 291 -13.72 -8.86 11.28
N HIS A 292 -13.65 -7.55 11.56
CA HIS A 292 -13.71 -7.00 12.92
C HIS A 292 -14.86 -6.01 13.11
N LYS A 293 -15.41 -5.96 14.32
CA LYS A 293 -16.43 -5.00 14.75
C LYS A 293 -15.76 -3.84 15.48
N CYS A 294 -16.29 -2.63 15.31
CA CYS A 294 -15.74 -1.41 15.93
C CYS A 294 -15.86 -1.46 17.47
N PRO A 295 -14.72 -1.46 18.21
CA PRO A 295 -14.73 -1.50 19.68
C PRO A 295 -14.98 -0.12 20.33
N SER A 296 -14.93 0.96 19.55
CA SER A 296 -15.09 2.32 20.05
C SER A 296 -16.51 2.59 20.57
N GLN A 297 -16.62 3.51 21.53
CA GLN A 297 -17.91 4.08 21.93
C GLN A 297 -18.65 4.66 20.72
N CYS A 298 -19.98 4.71 20.81
CA CYS A 298 -20.82 5.13 19.70
C CYS A 298 -20.46 6.55 19.25
N HIS A 299 -19.96 6.67 18.02
CA HIS A 299 -19.52 7.93 17.43
C HIS A 299 -20.38 8.29 16.21
N ARG A 300 -20.35 9.57 15.83
CA ARG A 300 -20.91 10.05 14.56
C ARG A 300 -19.89 9.82 13.43
N GLY A 301 -20.36 9.54 12.22
CA GLY A 301 -19.51 9.34 11.04
C GLY A 301 -19.04 7.88 10.79
N PRO A 302 -18.11 7.68 9.82
CA PRO A 302 -17.53 6.38 9.50
C PRO A 302 -16.65 5.87 10.65
N CYS A 303 -16.55 4.55 10.83
CA CYS A 303 -15.73 3.97 11.89
C CYS A 303 -14.24 4.18 11.61
N TYR A 304 -13.47 4.33 12.69
CA TYR A 304 -12.01 4.37 12.63
C TYR A 304 -11.46 3.10 11.97
N PRO A 305 -10.33 3.18 11.25
CA PRO A 305 -9.68 2.02 10.66
C PRO A 305 -9.31 0.99 11.73
N CYS A 306 -9.25 -0.28 11.34
CA CYS A 306 -8.89 -1.37 12.25
C CYS A 306 -7.45 -1.16 12.78
N PRO A 307 -7.21 -1.28 14.10
CA PRO A 307 -5.87 -1.12 14.67
C PRO A 307 -4.95 -2.32 14.38
N LEU A 308 -5.52 -3.43 13.90
CA LEU A 308 -4.77 -4.65 13.63
C LEU A 308 -4.08 -4.55 12.26
N THR A 309 -2.85 -5.04 12.24
CA THR A 309 -2.05 -5.19 11.02
C THR A 309 -1.86 -6.68 10.72
N VAL A 310 -1.74 -7.00 9.43
CA VAL A 310 -1.49 -8.34 8.92
C VAL A 310 -0.22 -8.28 8.09
N ASP A 311 0.70 -9.21 8.32
CA ASP A 311 1.90 -9.34 7.51
C ASP A 311 1.61 -10.12 6.22
N MET A 312 2.02 -9.55 5.09
CA MET A 312 2.00 -10.21 3.80
C MET A 312 3.44 -10.52 3.41
N LYS A 313 3.76 -11.80 3.31
CA LYS A 313 5.08 -12.30 2.93
C LYS A 313 5.14 -12.53 1.42
N CYS A 314 6.30 -12.29 0.82
CA CYS A 314 6.56 -12.74 -0.55
C CYS A 314 6.64 -14.27 -0.61
N PHE A 315 6.55 -14.83 -1.82
CA PHE A 315 6.60 -16.28 -2.05
C PHE A 315 7.90 -16.93 -1.54
N CYS A 316 9.03 -16.20 -1.60
CA CYS A 316 10.32 -16.63 -1.04
C CYS A 316 10.46 -16.40 0.48
N GLY A 317 9.45 -15.84 1.14
CA GLY A 317 9.45 -15.51 2.57
C GLY A 317 10.41 -14.39 3.01
N SER A 318 11.25 -13.87 2.11
CA SER A 318 12.36 -12.97 2.46
C SER A 318 11.92 -11.51 2.62
N THR A 319 10.89 -11.07 1.88
CA THR A 319 10.31 -9.73 2.05
C THR A 319 8.95 -9.82 2.72
N VAL A 320 8.79 -9.07 3.80
CA VAL A 320 7.56 -8.99 4.61
C VAL A 320 7.06 -7.56 4.58
N VAL A 321 5.82 -7.35 4.14
CA VAL A 321 5.16 -6.04 4.15
C VAL A 321 3.98 -6.07 5.11
N THR A 322 4.00 -5.20 6.10
CA THR A 322 2.92 -5.05 7.09
C THR A 322 1.82 -4.18 6.51
N LEU A 323 0.62 -4.75 6.36
CA LEU A 323 -0.55 -4.06 5.83
C LEU A 323 -1.60 -3.87 6.92
N GLN A 324 -2.43 -2.84 6.76
CA GLN A 324 -3.61 -2.65 7.61
C GLN A 324 -4.64 -3.74 7.30
N CYS A 325 -5.25 -4.34 8.33
CA CYS A 325 -6.22 -5.44 8.21
C CYS A 325 -7.33 -5.10 7.18
N GLY A 326 -7.66 -6.04 6.29
CA GLY A 326 -8.66 -5.88 5.24
C GLY A 326 -8.13 -5.36 3.90
N ARG A 327 -6.86 -4.96 3.82
CA ARG A 327 -6.22 -4.62 2.53
C ARG A 327 -5.57 -5.81 1.83
N GLU A 328 -5.53 -6.98 2.47
CA GLU A 328 -4.88 -8.19 1.95
C GLU A 328 -5.38 -8.62 0.56
N LYS A 329 -6.67 -8.44 0.27
CA LYS A 329 -7.27 -8.82 -1.03
C LYS A 329 -7.09 -7.77 -2.13
N ILE A 330 -6.72 -6.54 -1.78
CA ILE A 330 -6.62 -5.40 -2.71
C ILE A 330 -5.15 -5.06 -3.00
N SER A 331 -4.28 -5.24 -2.01
CA SER A 331 -2.85 -4.97 -2.15
C SER A 331 -2.18 -6.00 -3.05
N LYS A 332 -1.43 -5.52 -4.04
CA LYS A 332 -0.57 -6.37 -4.86
C LYS A 332 0.55 -6.99 -3.98
N PRO A 333 0.97 -8.24 -4.24
CA PRO A 333 2.08 -8.86 -3.52
C PRO A 333 3.36 -8.02 -3.58
N PRO A 334 4.20 -8.03 -2.53
CA PRO A 334 5.44 -7.28 -2.53
C PRO A 334 6.43 -7.81 -3.58
N LYS A 335 7.03 -6.89 -4.34
CA LYS A 335 8.12 -7.20 -5.26
C LYS A 335 9.36 -7.56 -4.45
N CYS A 336 9.91 -8.75 -4.65
CA CYS A 336 11.15 -9.17 -4.01
C CYS A 336 12.29 -9.08 -5.02
N ASN A 337 13.45 -8.58 -4.56
CA ASN A 337 14.66 -8.49 -5.39
C ASN A 337 15.60 -9.69 -5.20
N GLU A 338 15.29 -10.61 -4.29
CA GLU A 338 16.06 -11.82 -4.05
C GLU A 338 15.94 -12.81 -5.23
N LEU A 339 16.97 -13.64 -5.38
CA LEU A 339 16.98 -14.73 -6.35
C LEU A 339 15.96 -15.81 -5.98
N CYS A 340 15.30 -16.36 -6.99
CA CYS A 340 14.34 -17.44 -6.81
C CYS A 340 15.03 -18.70 -6.29
N LYS A 341 14.57 -19.24 -5.15
CA LYS A 341 15.08 -20.47 -4.51
C LYS A 341 14.28 -21.73 -4.90
N HIS A 342 13.35 -21.62 -5.86
CA HIS A 342 12.49 -22.73 -6.24
C HIS A 342 13.27 -23.78 -7.05
N PRO A 343 13.09 -25.10 -6.79
CA PRO A 343 13.74 -26.15 -7.56
C PRO A 343 13.32 -26.11 -9.04
N SER A 344 14.22 -26.58 -9.90
CA SER A 344 13.96 -26.69 -11.33
C SER A 344 12.88 -27.74 -11.61
N ASN A 345 11.81 -27.32 -12.28
CA ASN A 345 10.80 -28.23 -12.85
C ASN A 345 11.21 -28.65 -14.28
N CYS A 346 12.48 -29.00 -14.46
CA CYS A 346 13.09 -29.42 -15.74
C CYS A 346 14.09 -30.53 -15.43
N HIS A 347 14.58 -31.29 -16.43
CA HIS A 347 15.69 -32.23 -16.22
C HIS A 347 17.03 -31.55 -15.92
N HIS A 348 17.12 -30.22 -16.08
CA HIS A 348 18.32 -29.47 -15.74
C HIS A 348 18.48 -29.33 -14.21
N PRO A 349 19.69 -29.57 -13.66
CA PRO A 349 19.94 -29.51 -12.22
C PRO A 349 19.86 -28.09 -11.65
N SER A 350 19.98 -27.06 -12.49
CA SER A 350 19.88 -25.66 -12.07
C SER A 350 19.36 -24.79 -13.21
N ARG A 351 18.33 -23.98 -12.92
CA ARG A 351 17.81 -22.96 -13.84
C ARG A 351 18.66 -21.70 -13.82
N GLU A 352 18.53 -20.87 -14.84
CA GLU A 352 19.15 -19.55 -14.87
C GLU A 352 18.61 -18.69 -13.70
N PRO A 353 19.50 -17.98 -12.98
CA PRO A 353 19.12 -17.18 -11.82
C PRO A 353 18.19 -16.04 -12.25
N HIS A 354 16.99 -16.00 -11.68
CA HIS A 354 16.02 -14.95 -11.91
C HIS A 354 15.44 -14.44 -10.59
N ARG A 355 14.89 -13.23 -10.62
CA ARG A 355 14.30 -12.59 -9.43
C ARG A 355 13.01 -13.30 -9.02
N CYS A 356 12.71 -13.27 -7.73
CA CYS A 356 11.49 -13.83 -7.17
C CYS A 356 10.24 -13.21 -7.82
N HIS A 357 9.31 -14.06 -8.25
CA HIS A 357 8.03 -13.70 -8.83
C HIS A 357 6.88 -14.33 -8.04
N TYR A 358 5.65 -13.96 -8.41
CA TYR A 358 4.42 -14.55 -7.89
C TYR A 358 3.73 -15.29 -9.04
N GLY A 359 3.63 -16.63 -8.96
CA GLY A 359 3.16 -17.51 -10.05
C GLY A 359 4.23 -18.50 -10.52
N ASP A 360 4.00 -19.16 -11.66
CA ASP A 360 4.93 -20.13 -12.24
C ASP A 360 6.27 -19.53 -12.68
N CYS A 361 7.33 -20.32 -12.56
CA CYS A 361 8.67 -19.90 -12.98
C CYS A 361 8.78 -19.69 -14.49
N PRO A 362 9.61 -18.73 -14.94
CA PRO A 362 9.85 -18.50 -16.36
C PRO A 362 10.39 -19.76 -17.06
N THR A 363 10.04 -19.90 -18.33
CA THR A 363 10.43 -21.05 -19.15
C THR A 363 11.95 -21.17 -19.28
N CYS A 364 12.45 -22.40 -19.20
CA CYS A 364 13.89 -22.66 -19.26
C CYS A 364 14.43 -22.33 -20.67
N ARG A 365 15.43 -21.44 -20.75
CA ARG A 365 16.07 -21.11 -22.04
C ARG A 365 17.25 -22.01 -22.38
N GLN A 366 17.65 -22.89 -21.47
CA GLN A 366 18.76 -23.82 -21.69
C GLN A 366 18.43 -24.82 -22.80
N ILE A 367 19.47 -25.22 -23.53
CA ILE A 367 19.38 -26.25 -24.58
C ILE A 367 19.06 -27.59 -23.92
N CYS A 368 18.15 -28.36 -24.51
CA CYS A 368 17.67 -29.62 -23.96
C CYS A 368 18.80 -30.62 -23.77
N LYS A 369 19.70 -30.80 -24.75
CA LYS A 369 20.84 -31.74 -24.71
C LYS A 369 20.48 -33.19 -24.37
N ARG A 370 19.20 -33.58 -24.34
CA ARG A 370 18.79 -34.98 -24.24
C ARG A 370 19.20 -35.71 -25.53
N HIS A 371 19.65 -36.95 -25.37
CA HIS A 371 19.94 -37.85 -26.49
C HIS A 371 18.63 -38.23 -27.17
N LEU A 372 18.60 -38.17 -28.50
CA LEU A 372 17.44 -38.62 -29.28
C LEU A 372 17.40 -40.17 -29.27
N PRO A 373 16.23 -40.80 -29.13
CA PRO A 373 16.15 -42.26 -29.06
C PRO A 373 16.60 -42.98 -30.34
N ASP A 374 16.53 -42.31 -31.49
CA ASP A 374 16.82 -42.89 -32.81
C ASP A 374 18.25 -42.61 -33.32
N CYS A 375 19.04 -41.79 -32.62
CA CYS A 375 20.41 -41.46 -33.04
C CYS A 375 21.28 -40.98 -31.87
N ASN A 376 22.60 -41.09 -32.00
CA ASN A 376 23.55 -40.61 -30.96
C ASN A 376 23.70 -39.06 -30.92
N HIS A 377 22.77 -38.32 -31.52
CA HIS A 377 22.80 -36.86 -31.56
C HIS A 377 22.00 -36.25 -30.41
N THR A 378 22.47 -35.11 -29.91
CA THR A 378 21.82 -34.37 -28.82
C THR A 378 20.85 -33.34 -29.35
N CYS A 379 19.69 -33.17 -28.71
CA CYS A 379 18.69 -32.19 -29.13
C CYS A 379 19.21 -30.73 -29.00
N PRO A 380 19.32 -29.97 -30.11
CA PRO A 380 19.80 -28.58 -30.11
C PRO A 380 18.71 -27.56 -29.74
N GLN A 381 17.47 -28.00 -29.52
CA GLN A 381 16.36 -27.11 -29.18
C GLN A 381 16.40 -26.66 -27.72
N ARG A 382 15.74 -25.53 -27.44
CA ARG A 382 15.49 -25.06 -26.07
C ARG A 382 14.66 -26.10 -25.32
N CYS A 383 14.78 -26.13 -23.99
CA CYS A 383 14.06 -27.03 -23.11
C CYS A 383 12.55 -26.99 -23.40
N HIS A 384 11.97 -28.17 -23.67
CA HIS A 384 10.58 -28.34 -24.09
C HIS A 384 9.76 -29.16 -23.07
N ASP A 385 10.26 -29.32 -21.84
CA ASP A 385 9.55 -30.00 -20.75
C ASP A 385 8.48 -29.13 -20.08
N ASN A 386 8.61 -27.80 -20.17
CA ASN A 386 7.77 -26.87 -19.42
C ASN A 386 7.31 -25.74 -20.35
N VAL A 387 6.55 -26.10 -21.38
CA VAL A 387 5.99 -25.16 -22.36
C VAL A 387 4.50 -24.98 -22.07
N PRO A 388 3.98 -23.74 -21.99
CA PRO A 388 2.55 -23.52 -21.82
C PRO A 388 1.79 -24.02 -23.06
N ALA A 389 0.78 -24.88 -22.86
CA ALA A 389 -0.04 -25.38 -23.95
C ALA A 389 -0.74 -24.23 -24.68
N GLN A 390 -0.60 -24.14 -26.01
CA GLN A 390 -1.36 -23.19 -26.81
C GLN A 390 -2.80 -23.68 -26.97
N THR A 391 -3.70 -23.23 -26.10
CA THR A 391 -5.15 -23.37 -26.32
C THR A 391 -5.57 -22.48 -27.49
N LYS A 392 -5.74 -23.06 -28.68
CA LYS A 392 -6.55 -22.45 -29.74
C LYS A 392 -8.01 -22.54 -29.33
N SER A 393 -8.49 -21.59 -28.53
CA SER A 393 -9.92 -21.48 -28.24
C SER A 393 -10.60 -20.66 -29.35
N PRO A 394 -11.63 -21.18 -30.03
CA PRO A 394 -12.49 -20.35 -30.86
C PRO A 394 -13.27 -19.36 -29.99
N ILE A 395 -13.45 -18.16 -30.54
CA ILE A 395 -14.11 -17.01 -29.92
C ILE A 395 -15.59 -17.35 -29.69
N ALA A 396 -16.01 -17.55 -28.44
CA ALA A 396 -17.33 -17.14 -27.92
C ALA A 396 -17.49 -17.39 -26.41
N ALA A 397 -18.14 -16.43 -25.76
CA ALA A 397 -18.76 -16.46 -24.43
C ALA A 397 -17.82 -16.47 -23.20
N ALA A 398 -17.76 -15.28 -22.58
CA ALA A 398 -17.21 -15.03 -21.26
C ALA A 398 -17.90 -15.87 -20.18
N LYS A 399 -17.15 -16.80 -19.58
CA LYS A 399 -17.28 -17.16 -18.17
C LYS A 399 -15.88 -17.22 -17.57
N ASP A 400 -15.68 -16.39 -16.55
CA ASP A 400 -14.48 -16.25 -15.74
C ASP A 400 -14.25 -17.56 -14.96
N THR A 401 -13.54 -18.49 -15.58
CA THR A 401 -12.93 -19.61 -14.90
C THR A 401 -11.45 -19.54 -15.21
N GLN A 402 -10.68 -19.15 -14.20
CA GLN A 402 -9.24 -19.07 -14.23
C GLN A 402 -8.67 -20.49 -14.37
N GLN A 403 -8.69 -21.04 -15.58
CA GLN A 403 -8.01 -22.28 -15.91
C GLN A 403 -6.52 -21.97 -16.03
N ASN A 404 -5.75 -22.53 -15.08
CA ASN A 404 -4.29 -22.49 -15.09
C ASN A 404 -3.81 -23.20 -16.38
N PRO A 405 -2.95 -22.58 -17.22
CA PRO A 405 -2.48 -23.23 -18.43
C PRO A 405 -1.74 -24.53 -18.08
N GLU A 406 -2.25 -25.65 -18.57
CA GLU A 406 -1.64 -26.96 -18.36
C GLU A 406 -0.26 -26.95 -19.02
N VAL A 407 0.76 -27.20 -18.21
CA VAL A 407 2.15 -27.26 -18.66
C VAL A 407 2.42 -28.69 -19.14
N VAL A 408 2.80 -28.82 -20.41
CA VAL A 408 3.00 -30.14 -21.05
C VAL A 408 4.45 -30.27 -21.51
N ALA A 409 5.03 -31.46 -21.34
CA ALA A 409 6.32 -31.82 -21.91
C ALA A 409 6.12 -32.29 -23.36
N LEU A 410 6.67 -31.56 -24.32
CA LEU A 410 6.62 -31.95 -25.74
C LEU A 410 7.76 -32.94 -26.06
N PRO A 411 7.55 -33.90 -26.97
CA PRO A 411 8.63 -34.80 -27.39
C PRO A 411 9.73 -34.05 -28.16
N CYS A 412 10.96 -34.57 -28.12
CA CYS A 412 12.07 -34.02 -28.90
C CYS A 412 11.79 -34.15 -30.42
N PRO A 413 12.07 -33.11 -31.23
CA PRO A 413 11.91 -33.19 -32.69
C PRO A 413 12.96 -34.12 -33.33
N PRO A 414 12.67 -34.66 -34.54
CA PRO A 414 13.58 -35.55 -35.26
C PRO A 414 14.92 -34.87 -35.62
N CYS A 415 15.99 -35.66 -35.66
CA CYS A 415 17.35 -35.16 -35.87
C CYS A 415 17.57 -34.65 -37.30
N ARG A 416 17.96 -33.38 -37.44
CA ARG A 416 18.28 -32.73 -38.72
C ARG A 416 19.78 -32.57 -38.98
N GLU A 417 20.64 -33.18 -38.17
CA GLU A 417 22.08 -33.11 -38.42
C GLU A 417 22.44 -33.84 -39.72
N PRO A 418 23.29 -33.25 -40.58
CA PRO A 418 23.64 -33.82 -41.87
C PRO A 418 24.57 -35.01 -41.68
N VAL A 419 24.12 -36.20 -42.06
CA VAL A 419 24.92 -37.43 -42.10
C VAL A 419 25.21 -37.82 -43.55
N LYS A 420 26.42 -38.33 -43.80
CA LYS A 420 26.89 -38.73 -45.12
C LYS A 420 26.45 -40.16 -45.43
N TRP A 421 25.69 -40.35 -46.51
CA TRP A 421 25.26 -41.66 -46.99
C TRP A 421 25.61 -41.85 -48.46
N SER A 422 26.09 -43.05 -48.78
CA SER A 422 26.38 -43.47 -50.15
C SER A 422 25.13 -44.05 -50.81
N CYS A 423 25.01 -43.89 -52.14
CA CYS A 423 23.94 -44.56 -52.90
C CYS A 423 24.07 -46.10 -52.86
N TYR A 424 23.05 -46.83 -53.32
CA TYR A 424 23.06 -48.31 -53.32
C TYR A 424 24.30 -48.93 -54.00
N GLY A 425 24.85 -48.26 -55.02
CA GLY A 425 26.04 -48.68 -55.77
C GLY A 425 27.35 -48.02 -55.31
N GLU A 426 27.36 -47.24 -54.21
CA GLU A 426 28.51 -46.46 -53.74
C GLU A 426 29.14 -45.52 -54.79
N HIS A 427 28.35 -45.06 -55.77
CA HIS A 427 28.82 -44.15 -56.82
C HIS A 427 29.07 -42.72 -56.33
N GLU A 428 28.25 -42.25 -55.38
CA GLU A 428 28.32 -40.90 -54.83
C GLU A 428 27.79 -40.86 -53.40
N ASP A 429 28.30 -39.91 -52.63
CA ASP A 429 27.89 -39.65 -51.26
C ASP A 429 27.08 -38.34 -51.18
N ARG A 430 25.89 -38.40 -50.59
CA ARG A 430 25.04 -37.23 -50.35
C ARG A 430 24.76 -37.05 -48.86
N LEU A 431 24.62 -35.81 -48.45
CA LEU A 431 24.26 -35.44 -47.08
C LEU A 431 22.74 -35.52 -46.93
N PHE A 432 22.27 -36.31 -45.96
CA PHE A 432 20.87 -36.39 -45.57
C PHE A 432 20.69 -35.94 -44.12
N PRO A 433 19.54 -35.36 -43.75
CA PRO A 433 19.17 -35.22 -42.35
C PRO A 433 19.17 -36.59 -41.67
N CYS A 434 19.76 -36.72 -40.48
CA CYS A 434 19.90 -38.01 -39.78
C CYS A 434 18.58 -38.79 -39.64
N SER A 435 17.43 -38.12 -39.49
CA SER A 435 16.11 -38.78 -39.43
C SER A 435 15.60 -39.32 -40.78
N GLU A 436 16.11 -38.80 -41.89
CA GLU A 436 15.73 -39.16 -43.26
C GLU A 436 16.85 -39.93 -43.98
N ALA A 437 17.93 -40.22 -43.26
CA ALA A 437 19.12 -40.83 -43.80
C ALA A 437 18.85 -42.29 -44.17
N CYS A 438 18.78 -42.54 -45.46
CA CYS A 438 18.54 -43.86 -46.05
C CYS A 438 19.42 -44.05 -47.29
N ARG A 439 19.64 -45.30 -47.69
CA ARG A 439 20.29 -45.58 -48.99
C ARG A 439 19.37 -45.12 -50.11
N TYR A 440 19.93 -44.45 -51.11
CA TYR A 440 19.19 -43.87 -52.23
C TYR A 440 19.74 -44.36 -53.58
N SER A 441 18.94 -44.25 -54.64
CA SER A 441 19.41 -44.41 -56.02
C SER A 441 19.94 -43.08 -56.54
N CYS A 442 21.17 -43.05 -57.05
CA CYS A 442 21.78 -41.85 -57.63
C CYS A 442 21.46 -41.65 -59.12
N GLY A 443 20.61 -42.49 -59.74
CA GLY A 443 20.26 -42.41 -61.17
C GLY A 443 21.39 -42.74 -62.15
N ARG A 444 22.60 -43.02 -61.66
CA ARG A 444 23.72 -43.48 -62.50
C ARG A 444 23.54 -44.96 -62.86
N PRO A 445 24.01 -45.42 -64.03
CA PRO A 445 23.94 -46.83 -64.38
C PRO A 445 24.76 -47.66 -63.39
N CYS A 446 24.24 -48.83 -63.01
CA CYS A 446 24.82 -49.71 -62.01
C CYS A 446 26.27 -50.10 -62.34
N GLY A 447 26.57 -50.39 -63.60
CA GLY A 447 27.95 -50.62 -64.09
C GLY A 447 28.57 -51.95 -63.68
N ARG A 448 27.87 -52.79 -62.89
CA ARG A 448 28.32 -54.15 -62.52
C ARG A 448 28.40 -55.06 -63.73
N ALA A 449 29.44 -55.90 -63.81
CA ALA A 449 29.63 -56.84 -64.90
C ALA A 449 28.57 -57.95 -64.85
N LEU A 450 27.80 -58.09 -65.93
CA LEU A 450 26.81 -59.15 -66.08
C LEU A 450 27.50 -60.52 -66.16
N PRO A 451 26.82 -61.63 -65.82
CA PRO A 451 27.39 -62.97 -65.89
C PRO A 451 27.88 -63.40 -67.30
N CYS A 452 27.56 -62.64 -68.34
CA CYS A 452 28.13 -62.83 -69.68
C CYS A 452 29.59 -62.39 -69.79
N GLY A 453 30.12 -61.63 -68.82
CA GLY A 453 31.51 -61.15 -68.76
C GLY A 453 31.85 -59.98 -69.68
N ASN A 454 31.00 -59.69 -70.67
CA ASN A 454 31.26 -58.67 -71.71
C ASN A 454 30.37 -57.42 -71.60
N HIS A 455 29.24 -57.50 -70.89
CA HIS A 455 28.30 -56.39 -70.78
C HIS A 455 28.14 -55.98 -69.32
N THR A 456 27.86 -54.69 -69.08
CA THR A 456 27.61 -54.12 -67.77
C THR A 456 26.14 -53.78 -67.59
N CYS A 457 25.63 -53.87 -66.37
CA CYS A 457 24.26 -53.53 -66.04
C CYS A 457 23.97 -52.04 -66.34
N GLN A 458 23.00 -51.79 -67.23
CA GLN A 458 22.56 -50.44 -67.62
C GLN A 458 21.43 -49.88 -66.75
N LEU A 459 20.82 -50.69 -65.88
CA LEU A 459 19.82 -50.22 -64.92
C LEU A 459 20.38 -49.11 -64.04
N GLU A 460 19.51 -48.14 -63.70
CA GLU A 460 19.82 -47.14 -62.68
C GLU A 460 20.23 -47.82 -61.36
N CYS A 461 20.99 -47.08 -60.55
CA CYS A 461 21.53 -47.52 -59.27
C CYS A 461 20.46 -48.16 -58.36
N HIS A 462 20.38 -49.49 -58.36
CA HIS A 462 19.40 -50.25 -57.60
C HIS A 462 20.07 -51.01 -56.45
N TYR A 463 19.25 -51.51 -55.54
CA TYR A 463 19.70 -52.35 -54.44
C TYR A 463 20.16 -53.71 -54.97
N VAL A 464 21.40 -54.07 -54.71
CA VAL A 464 21.94 -55.42 -54.98
C VAL A 464 22.31 -56.05 -53.64
N THR A 465 21.84 -57.27 -53.39
CA THR A 465 22.15 -58.04 -52.19
C THR A 465 23.67 -58.22 -52.07
N LYS A 466 24.21 -57.96 -50.88
CA LYS A 466 25.65 -57.87 -50.57
C LYS A 466 26.45 -59.17 -50.75
N GLU A 467 25.85 -60.23 -51.27
CA GLU A 467 26.53 -61.53 -51.43
C GLU A 467 27.41 -61.60 -52.69
N THR A 468 27.25 -60.67 -53.64
CA THR A 468 28.13 -60.55 -54.82
C THR A 468 29.02 -59.31 -54.73
N SER A 469 30.29 -59.47 -55.13
CA SER A 469 31.34 -58.45 -55.04
C SER A 469 30.93 -57.12 -55.68
N LYS A 470 31.60 -56.01 -55.34
CA LYS A 470 31.32 -54.64 -55.86
C LYS A 470 31.23 -54.56 -57.40
N THR A 471 31.83 -55.52 -58.09
CA THR A 471 31.96 -55.60 -59.54
C THR A 471 31.06 -56.64 -60.21
N GLU A 472 30.43 -57.55 -59.46
CA GLU A 472 29.67 -58.68 -60.01
C GLU A 472 28.17 -58.40 -59.98
N ALA A 473 27.48 -58.71 -61.09
CA ALA A 473 26.03 -58.63 -61.17
C ALA A 473 25.36 -59.59 -60.17
N GLY A 474 24.42 -59.08 -59.38
CA GLY A 474 23.53 -59.90 -58.58
C GLY A 474 22.29 -60.35 -59.36
N PRO A 475 21.38 -61.11 -58.74
CA PRO A 475 20.14 -61.56 -59.37
C PRO A 475 19.23 -60.39 -59.80
N GLU A 476 19.34 -59.25 -59.12
CA GLU A 476 18.56 -58.03 -59.39
C GLU A 476 19.11 -57.21 -60.58
N CYS A 477 20.28 -57.58 -61.12
CA CYS A 477 20.86 -56.92 -62.29
C CYS A 477 20.24 -57.46 -63.60
N GLN A 478 20.17 -56.59 -64.61
CA GLN A 478 19.58 -56.92 -65.92
C GLN A 478 20.22 -58.16 -66.56
N ALA A 479 19.41 -59.09 -67.06
CA ALA A 479 19.89 -60.22 -67.85
C ALA A 479 20.39 -59.74 -69.23
N CYS A 480 21.51 -60.30 -69.68
CA CYS A 480 22.04 -59.99 -71.01
C CYS A 480 21.23 -60.73 -72.09
N GLU A 481 20.45 -59.99 -72.88
CA GLU A 481 19.68 -60.54 -74.02
C GLU A 481 20.36 -60.31 -75.38
N GLU A 482 21.52 -59.66 -75.41
CA GLU A 482 22.23 -59.37 -76.66
C GLU A 482 22.82 -60.63 -77.33
N PRO A 483 22.80 -60.70 -78.68
CA PRO A 483 23.31 -61.85 -79.43
C PRO A 483 24.83 -62.00 -79.27
N CYS A 484 25.32 -63.24 -79.27
CA CYS A 484 26.75 -63.51 -79.15
C CYS A 484 27.52 -63.13 -80.44
N ASN A 485 28.38 -62.11 -80.36
CA ASN A 485 29.23 -61.62 -81.46
C ASN A 485 30.61 -62.32 -81.56
N LYS A 486 30.85 -63.41 -80.82
CA LYS A 486 32.13 -64.14 -80.88
C LYS A 486 32.27 -64.84 -82.25
N PRO A 487 33.39 -64.68 -82.97
CA PRO A 487 33.62 -65.39 -84.23
C PRO A 487 33.65 -66.90 -83.97
N ARG A 488 32.93 -67.67 -84.78
CA ARG A 488 32.96 -69.14 -84.69
C ARG A 488 34.22 -69.70 -85.38
N PRO A 489 34.70 -70.90 -85.00
CA PRO A 489 35.82 -71.56 -85.67
C PRO A 489 35.58 -71.70 -87.18
N SER A 490 36.68 -71.78 -87.95
CA SER A 490 36.71 -71.83 -89.42
C SER A 490 35.84 -72.96 -90.00
N GLY A 491 34.64 -72.62 -90.48
CA GLY A 491 33.73 -73.60 -91.13
C GLY A 491 32.23 -73.29 -91.10
N CYS A 492 31.74 -72.44 -90.18
CA CYS A 492 30.32 -72.07 -90.10
C CYS A 492 30.09 -70.58 -90.48
N THR A 493 29.11 -70.31 -91.36
CA THR A 493 28.78 -68.98 -91.93
C THR A 493 27.60 -68.25 -91.25
N HIS A 494 27.22 -68.62 -90.03
CA HIS A 494 26.04 -68.07 -89.34
C HIS A 494 26.34 -67.70 -87.88
N SER A 495 25.58 -66.73 -87.36
CA SER A 495 25.67 -66.22 -85.99
C SER A 495 25.07 -67.16 -84.94
N CYS A 496 25.53 -67.05 -83.69
CA CYS A 496 25.04 -67.88 -82.59
C CYS A 496 23.62 -67.48 -82.17
N PRO A 497 22.67 -68.42 -82.02
CA PRO A 497 21.29 -68.12 -81.60
C PRO A 497 21.12 -67.91 -80.09
N ARG A 498 22.20 -68.05 -79.29
CA ARG A 498 22.16 -67.82 -77.84
C ARG A 498 22.59 -66.40 -77.49
N PRO A 499 22.04 -65.84 -76.38
CA PRO A 499 22.54 -64.59 -75.82
C PRO A 499 24.02 -64.72 -75.40
N CYS A 500 24.68 -63.58 -75.25
CA CYS A 500 26.10 -63.47 -74.91
C CYS A 500 26.46 -64.36 -73.70
N HIS A 501 27.52 -65.16 -73.84
CA HIS A 501 27.97 -66.09 -72.81
C HIS A 501 29.50 -66.07 -72.68
N GLN A 502 29.99 -66.39 -71.48
CA GLN A 502 31.40 -66.29 -71.13
C GLN A 502 32.27 -67.37 -71.81
N GLY A 503 31.73 -68.58 -72.04
CA GLY A 503 32.44 -69.72 -72.65
C GLY A 503 32.52 -69.75 -74.19
N GLU A 504 33.00 -70.87 -74.75
CA GLU A 504 33.01 -71.15 -76.19
C GLU A 504 31.60 -71.40 -76.75
N CYS A 505 31.35 -71.01 -78.00
CA CYS A 505 30.05 -71.21 -78.65
C CYS A 505 29.78 -72.72 -78.81
N HIS A 506 28.70 -73.23 -78.21
CA HIS A 506 28.31 -74.65 -78.32
C HIS A 506 28.25 -75.14 -79.77
N GLN A 507 28.61 -76.41 -79.99
CA GLN A 507 28.65 -77.06 -81.32
C GLN A 507 27.33 -76.87 -82.08
N CYS A 508 27.47 -76.61 -83.37
CA CYS A 508 26.34 -76.22 -84.18
C CYS A 508 25.44 -77.41 -84.57
N LYS A 509 24.14 -77.32 -84.29
CA LYS A 509 23.15 -78.33 -84.76
C LYS A 509 22.44 -77.92 -86.06
N LEU A 510 22.89 -76.86 -86.73
CA LEU A 510 22.30 -76.38 -87.98
C LEU A 510 22.62 -77.33 -89.14
N MET A 511 21.56 -77.74 -89.84
CA MET A 511 21.60 -78.55 -91.06
C MET A 511 21.82 -77.62 -92.26
N LEU A 512 23.00 -77.67 -92.89
CA LEU A 512 23.30 -76.94 -94.11
C LEU A 512 22.77 -77.71 -95.32
N LYS A 513 21.94 -77.05 -96.13
CA LYS A 513 21.44 -77.59 -97.40
C LYS A 513 22.55 -77.45 -98.46
N ARG A 514 23.13 -78.56 -98.90
CA ARG A 514 24.07 -78.61 -100.04
C ARG A 514 23.47 -79.42 -101.18
N GLN A 515 23.71 -79.03 -102.43
CA GLN A 515 23.29 -79.84 -103.56
C GLN A 515 24.22 -81.06 -103.71
N CYS A 516 23.65 -82.23 -104.00
CA CYS A 516 24.40 -83.43 -104.35
C CYS A 516 25.23 -83.19 -105.62
N HIS A 517 26.32 -83.93 -105.81
CA HIS A 517 27.21 -83.78 -106.97
C HIS A 517 26.51 -84.05 -108.32
N CYS A 518 25.40 -84.79 -108.30
CA CYS A 518 24.52 -85.01 -109.46
C CYS A 518 23.42 -83.94 -109.62
N CYS A 519 23.40 -82.87 -108.82
CA CYS A 519 22.43 -81.76 -108.81
C CYS A 519 20.93 -82.12 -108.66
N LEU A 520 20.58 -83.41 -108.56
CA LEU A 520 19.20 -83.90 -108.55
C LEU A 520 18.60 -84.01 -107.13
N MET A 521 19.41 -83.99 -106.07
CA MET A 521 18.93 -84.06 -104.68
C MET A 521 19.67 -83.06 -103.79
N ALA A 522 18.95 -82.43 -102.85
CA ALA A 522 19.55 -81.62 -101.81
C ALA A 522 19.87 -82.49 -100.58
N VAL A 523 21.13 -82.50 -100.16
CA VAL A 523 21.60 -83.21 -98.97
C VAL A 523 21.73 -82.22 -97.82
N TYR A 524 21.15 -82.56 -96.68
CA TYR A 524 21.26 -81.80 -95.44
C TYR A 524 22.44 -82.35 -94.62
N ILE A 525 23.52 -81.58 -94.52
CA ILE A 525 24.73 -81.97 -93.79
C ILE A 525 24.83 -81.12 -92.52
N ARG A 526 25.08 -81.75 -91.36
CA ARG A 526 25.30 -81.02 -90.10
C ARG A 526 26.57 -80.17 -90.21
N CYS A 527 26.52 -78.87 -89.83
CA CYS A 527 27.73 -78.06 -89.65
C CYS A 527 28.57 -78.73 -88.55
N ARG A 528 29.66 -79.40 -88.94
CA ARG A 528 30.62 -79.99 -88.00
C ARG A 528 31.69 -78.97 -87.66
#